data_AF-C5TCS7-F1
#
_entry.id   AF-C5TCS7-F1
#
_cell.length_a   1.000
_cell.length_b   1.000
_cell.length_c   1.000
_cell.angle_alpha   90.00
_cell.angle_beta   90.00
_cell.angle_gamma   90.00
#
_symmetry.space_group_name_H-M   'P 1'
#
loop_
_entity.id
_entity.type
_entity.pdbx_description
1 polymer ?
#
loop_
_entity_poly.entity_id
_entity_poly.type
_entity_poly.pdbx_seq_one_letter_code
_entity_poly.pdbx_strand_id
1 'polypeptide(L)' 'MTSSPQTIAVLGGTGAEGSGIALRLAHAGHTVLVGSRDADKAARVCEEL' A
#
# COMPACT_ATOMS: atom_id res chain seq x y z
N MET A 1 -20.45 1.45 6.15
CA MET A 1 -19.32 1.78 5.27
C MET A 1 -18.48 2.79 6.02
N THR A 2 -17.19 2.53 6.25
CA THR A 2 -16.33 3.42 7.05
C THR A 2 -16.13 4.73 6.29
N SER A 3 -16.81 5.77 6.74
CA SER A 3 -16.96 7.06 6.05
C SER A 3 -15.74 7.98 6.21
N SER A 4 -14.54 7.45 6.47
CA SER A 4 -13.36 8.29 6.71
C SER A 4 -12.08 7.66 6.17
N PRO A 5 -11.20 8.46 5.55
CA PRO A 5 -9.84 8.06 5.22
C PRO A 5 -9.14 7.48 6.46
N GLN A 6 -8.32 6.46 6.26
CA GLN A 6 -7.54 5.79 7.31
C GLN A 6 -6.10 5.66 6.83
N THR A 7 -5.17 5.55 7.78
CA THR A 7 -3.79 5.15 7.47
C THR A 7 -3.66 3.64 7.66
N ILE A 8 -3.25 2.92 6.62
CA ILE A 8 -3.20 1.45 6.60
C ILE A 8 -1.80 1.00 6.19
N ALA A 9 -1.18 0.15 7.01
CA ALA A 9 0.12 -0.45 6.69
C ALA A 9 -0.04 -1.84 6.07
N VAL A 10 0.59 -2.06 4.92
CA VAL A 10 0.62 -3.36 4.22
C VAL A 10 2.03 -3.95 4.35
N LEU A 11 2.20 -4.85 5.32
CA LEU A 11 3.47 -5.56 5.52
C LEU A 11 3.63 -6.67 4.47
N GLY A 12 4.72 -6.61 3.70
CA GLY A 12 4.83 -7.42 2.48
C GLY A 12 4.10 -6.81 1.29
N GLY A 13 3.83 -5.50 1.33
CA GLY A 13 3.14 -4.77 0.25
C GLY A 13 3.88 -4.76 -1.10
N THR A 14 5.12 -5.24 -1.14
CA THR A 14 5.89 -5.44 -2.39
C THR A 14 5.77 -6.86 -2.96
N GLY A 15 4.98 -7.74 -2.34
CA GLY A 15 4.70 -9.09 -2.83
C GLY A 15 3.65 -9.13 -3.94
N ALA A 16 3.45 -10.31 -4.53
CA ALA A 16 2.53 -10.52 -5.65
C ALA A 16 1.09 -10.07 -5.36
N GLU A 17 0.62 -10.26 -4.14
CA GLU A 17 -0.72 -9.84 -3.70
C GLU A 17 -0.69 -8.48 -2.99
N GLY A 18 0.39 -8.20 -2.27
CA GLY A 18 0.52 -7.01 -1.41
C GLY A 18 0.37 -5.70 -2.18
N SER A 19 0.93 -5.62 -3.39
CA SER A 19 0.83 -4.43 -4.24
C SER A 19 -0.61 -4.19 -4.71
N GLY A 20 -1.32 -5.26 -5.09
CA GLY A 20 -2.72 -5.18 -5.51
C GLY A 20 -3.68 -4.82 -4.36
N ILE A 21 -3.35 -5.17 -3.12
CA ILE A 21 -4.09 -4.72 -1.93
C ILE A 21 -3.81 -3.24 -1.67
N ALA A 22 -2.54 -2.84 -1.68
CA ALA A 22 -2.14 -1.45 -1.50
C ALA A 22 -2.81 -0.52 -2.53
N LEU A 23 -2.87 -0.94 -3.80
CA LEU A 23 -3.52 -0.19 -4.88
C LEU A 23 -5.00 0.04 -4.59
N ARG A 24 -5.73 -1.02 -4.25
CA ARG A 24 -7.17 -0.90 -3.98
C ARG A 24 -7.46 0.00 -2.78
N LEU A 25 -6.65 -0.07 -1.74
CA LEU A 25 -6.80 0.77 -0.54
C LEU A 25 -6.48 2.24 -0.83
N ALA A 26 -5.42 2.51 -1.61
CA ALA A 26 -5.07 3.86 -2.06
C ALA A 26 -6.18 4.45 -2.93
N HIS A 27 -6.68 3.68 -3.91
CA HIS A 27 -7.82 4.06 -4.75
C HIS A 27 -9.12 4.30 -3.96
N ALA A 28 -9.31 3.62 -2.82
CA ALA A 28 -10.43 3.85 -1.92
C ALA A 28 -10.28 5.12 -1.08
N GLY A 29 -9.18 5.88 -1.24
CA GLY A 29 -8.92 7.13 -0.53
C GLY A 29 -8.24 6.96 0.82
N HIS A 30 -7.65 5.79 1.10
CA HIS A 30 -6.85 5.57 2.29
C HIS A 30 -5.39 5.96 2.06
N THR A 31 -4.72 6.43 3.10
CA THR A 31 -3.27 6.58 3.10
C THR A 31 -2.64 5.21 3.33
N VAL A 32 -1.83 4.74 2.39
CA VAL A 32 -1.23 3.40 2.46
C VAL A 32 0.26 3.49 2.72
N LEU A 33 0.74 2.71 3.70
CA LEU A 33 2.15 2.53 4.00
C LEU A 33 2.60 1.15 3.51
N VAL A 34 3.55 1.11 2.57
CA VAL A 34 4.07 -0.15 2.02
C VAL A 34 5.28 -0.62 2.83
N GLY A 35 5.14 -1.73 3.55
CA GLY A 35 6.21 -2.36 4.31
C GLY A 35 6.96 -3.41 3.49
N SER A 36 8.29 -3.31 3.46
CA SER A 36 9.19 -4.24 2.76
C SER A 36 10.49 -4.44 3.54
N ARG A 37 11.17 -5.56 3.29
CA ARG A 37 12.55 -5.78 3.77
C ARG A 37 13.59 -5.06 2.90
N ASP A 38 13.17 -4.66 1.71
CA ASP A 38 13.95 -3.91 0.72
C ASP A 38 13.28 -2.54 0.53
N ALA A 39 13.99 -1.48 0.92
CA ALA A 39 13.47 -0.11 0.90
C ALA A 39 13.28 0.41 -0.54
N ASP A 40 14.18 0.09 -1.46
CA ASP A 40 14.09 0.51 -2.86
C ASP A 40 12.89 -0.14 -3.53
N LYS A 41 12.62 -1.41 -3.22
CA LYS A 41 11.43 -2.10 -3.72
C LYS A 41 10.13 -1.49 -3.19
N ALA A 42 10.10 -1.04 -1.93
CA ALA A 42 8.94 -0.34 -1.38
C ALA A 42 8.72 1.00 -2.07
N ALA A 43 9.80 1.78 -2.28
CA ALA A 43 9.73 3.08 -2.94
C ALA A 43 9.16 2.95 -4.36
N ARG A 44 9.63 1.98 -5.16
CA ARG A 44 9.09 1.72 -6.50
C ARG A 44 7.60 1.40 -6.49
N VAL A 45 7.16 0.53 -5.57
CA VAL A 45 5.73 0.22 -5.45
C VAL A 45 4.95 1.48 -5.09
N CYS A 46 5.44 2.32 -4.17
CA CYS A 46 4.78 3.59 -3.85
C CYS A 46 4.72 4.58 -5.03
N GLU A 47 5.65 4.53 -5.99
CA GLU A 47 5.58 5.34 -7.22
C GLU A 47 4.53 4.82 -8.21
N GLU A 48 4.17 3.54 -8.13
CA GLU A 48 3.19 2.87 -9.00
C GLU A 48 1.74 2.88 -8.45
N LEU A 49 1.56 3.21 -7.16
CA LEU A 49 0.27 3.25 -6.45
C LEU A 49 -0.48 4.57 -6.63
#